data_AF-A0A958V0D0-F1
#
_entry.id   AF-A0A958V0D0-F1
#
_cell.length_a   1.000
_cell.length_b   1.000
_cell.length_c   1.000
_cell.angle_alpha   90.00
_cell.angle_beta   90.00
_cell.angle_gamma   90.00
#
_symmetry.space_group_name_H-M   'P 1'
#
loop_
_entity.id
_entity.type
_entity.pdbx_description
1 polymer ?
#
loop_
_entity_poly.entity_id
_entity_poly.type
_entity_poly.pdbx_seq_one_letter_code
_entity_poly.pdbx_strand_id
1 'polypeptide(L)'
;MKIAVVGATGLVGNVMLQVLAERNFPVTELIPVASEKSVGKKVKFKNTEYTVVGMQQAVDMHPDIAIFSAGGGTSLEWAPKFAEVGTTVVDNSS
;
A
#
# COMPACT_ATOMS: atom_id res chain seq x y z
N MET A 1 -6.76 8.46 -8.59
CA MET A 1 -7.03 7.68 -7.37
C MET A 1 -5.75 7.49 -6.60
N LYS A 2 -5.72 7.86 -5.31
CA LYS A 2 -4.62 7.60 -4.37
C LYS A 2 -4.69 6.14 -3.93
N ILE A 3 -3.62 5.38 -4.18
CA ILE A 3 -3.57 3.95 -3.87
C ILE A 3 -2.45 3.68 -2.87
N ALA A 4 -2.81 3.10 -1.73
CA ALA A 4 -1.85 2.50 -0.83
C ALA A 4 -1.64 1.02 -1.16
N VAL A 5 -0.38 0.59 -1.24
CA VAL A 5 -0.02 -0.83 -1.33
C VAL A 5 0.70 -1.21 -0.05
N VAL A 6 0.02 -1.95 0.82
CA VAL A 6 0.51 -2.32 2.15
C VAL A 6 1.23 -3.66 2.07
N GLY A 7 2.51 -3.67 2.47
CA GLY A 7 3.43 -4.77 2.18
C GLY A 7 4.18 -4.60 0.85
N ALA A 8 4.34 -3.36 0.36
CA ALA A 8 4.93 -3.04 -0.94
C ALA A 8 6.35 -3.60 -1.16
N THR A 9 7.11 -3.84 -0.09
CA THR A 9 8.46 -4.41 -0.18
C THR A 9 8.50 -5.94 -0.18
N GLY A 10 7.36 -6.60 0.06
CA GLY A 10 7.23 -8.06 0.04
C GLY A 10 7.03 -8.60 -1.38
N LEU A 11 7.11 -9.93 -1.53
CA LEU A 11 6.95 -10.59 -2.83
C LEU A 11 5.60 -10.24 -3.48
N VAL A 12 4.50 -10.46 -2.76
CA VAL A 12 3.15 -10.19 -3.28
C VAL A 12 2.91 -8.71 -3.52
N GLY A 13 3.40 -7.82 -2.64
CA GLY A 13 3.30 -6.37 -2.85
C GLY A 13 3.99 -5.88 -4.12
N ASN A 14 5.16 -6.44 -4.46
CA ASN A 14 5.82 -6.16 -5.73
C ASN A 14 4.99 -6.64 -6.94
N VAL A 15 4.37 -7.82 -6.85
CA VAL A 15 3.47 -8.33 -7.90
C VAL A 15 2.24 -7.43 -8.04
N MET A 16 1.65 -6.96 -6.94
CA MET A 16 0.54 -6.01 -6.98
C MET A 16 0.93 -4.72 -7.70
N LEU A 17 2.11 -4.15 -7.39
CA LEU A 17 2.62 -2.96 -8.09
C LEU A 17 2.82 -3.21 -9.59
N GLN A 18 3.35 -4.37 -9.97
CA GLN A 18 3.52 -4.76 -11.37
C GLN A 18 2.17 -4.86 -12.09
N VAL A 19 1.20 -5.58 -11.51
CA VAL A 19 -0.13 -5.75 -12.13
C VAL A 19 -0.86 -4.42 -12.26
N LEU A 20 -0.79 -3.54 -11.26
CA LEU A 20 -1.36 -2.19 -11.34
C LEU A 20 -0.75 -1.39 -12.50
N ALA A 21 0.56 -1.54 -12.74
CA ALA A 21 1.23 -0.89 -13.86
C ALA A 21 0.82 -1.50 -15.22
N GLU A 22 0.85 -2.82 -15.36
CA GLU A 22 0.47 -3.55 -16.58
C GLU A 22 -0.98 -3.28 -17.00
N ARG A 23 -1.89 -3.20 -16.03
CA ARG A 23 -3.31 -2.91 -16.26
C ARG A 23 -3.59 -1.44 -16.53
N ASN A 24 -2.58 -0.58 -16.51
CA ASN A 24 -2.73 0.88 -16.58
C ASN A 24 -3.79 1.40 -15.59
N PHE A 25 -3.80 0.84 -14.38
CA PHE A 25 -4.76 1.23 -13.35
C PHE A 25 -4.63 2.74 -13.07
N PRO A 26 -5.73 3.50 -12.87
CA PRO A 26 -5.72 4.96 -12.77
C PRO A 26 -5.19 5.49 -11.42
N VAL A 27 -3.94 5.15 -11.12
CA VAL A 27 -3.17 5.61 -9.95
C VAL A 27 -2.69 7.04 -10.22
N THR A 28 -3.21 8.00 -9.47
CA THR A 28 -2.73 9.41 -9.50
C THR A 28 -1.64 9.64 -8.48
N GLU A 29 -1.64 8.88 -7.39
CA GLU A 29 -0.64 8.92 -6.33
C GLU A 29 -0.48 7.50 -5.78
N LEU A 30 0.76 7.01 -5.73
CA LEU A 30 1.10 5.74 -5.12
C LEU A 30 1.70 5.97 -3.74
N ILE A 31 1.19 5.25 -2.76
CA ILE A 31 1.66 5.25 -1.37
C ILE A 31 2.16 3.84 -1.05
N PRO A 32 3.44 3.52 -1.29
CA PRO A 32 3.97 2.21 -0.93
C PRO A 32 4.21 2.15 0.57
N VAL A 33 3.56 1.20 1.24
CA VAL A 33 3.58 1.08 2.70
C VAL A 33 4.25 -0.21 3.10
N ALA A 34 5.11 -0.18 4.10
CA ALA A 34 5.69 -1.37 4.70
C ALA A 34 5.98 -1.17 6.18
N SER A 35 6.60 -2.16 6.82
CA SER A 35 7.02 -2.07 8.21
C SER A 35 8.10 -0.99 8.41
N GLU A 36 8.27 -0.53 9.65
CA GLU A 36 9.29 0.47 10.05
C GLU A 36 10.70 0.13 9.55
N LYS A 37 11.06 -1.16 9.52
CA LYS A 37 12.36 -1.65 9.01
C LYS A 37 12.58 -1.37 7.51
N SER A 38 11.52 -1.03 6.79
CA SER A 38 11.51 -0.79 5.35
C SER A 38 11.16 0.63 4.97
N VAL A 39 10.78 1.49 5.93
CA VAL A 39 10.58 2.92 5.70
C VAL A 39 11.87 3.54 5.16
N GLY A 40 11.73 4.42 4.17
CA GLY A 40 12.86 5.05 3.48
C GLY A 40 13.47 4.24 2.34
N LYS A 41 13.17 2.94 2.22
CA LYS A 41 13.51 2.17 1.02
C LYS A 41 12.75 2.72 -0.19
N LYS A 42 13.23 2.38 -1.39
CA LYS A 42 12.60 2.75 -2.65
C LYS A 42 11.94 1.54 -3.28
N VAL A 43 10.76 1.74 -3.86
CA VAL A 43 10.14 0.80 -4.80
C VAL A 43 9.91 1.49 -6.14
N LYS A 44 9.94 0.73 -7.22
CA LYS A 44 9.65 1.24 -8.56
C LYS A 44 8.20 0.96 -8.92
N PHE A 45 7.54 1.96 -9.47
CA PHE A 45 6.24 1.81 -10.09
C PHE A 45 6.23 2.58 -11.40
N LYS A 46 6.02 1.86 -12.51
CA LYS A 46 6.30 2.34 -13.86
C LYS A 46 7.75 2.86 -13.95
N ASN A 47 7.94 4.08 -14.44
CA ASN A 47 9.26 4.71 -14.61
C ASN A 47 9.64 5.64 -13.44
N THR A 48 8.98 5.50 -12.28
CA THR A 48 9.15 6.39 -11.13
C THR A 48 9.49 5.62 -9.87
N GLU A 49 10.40 6.15 -9.06
CA GLU A 49 10.75 5.63 -7.74
C GLU A 49 9.95 6.30 -6.64
N TYR A 50 9.40 5.50 -5.73
CA TYR A 50 8.62 5.96 -4.59
C TYR A 50 9.29 5.56 -3.29
N THR A 51 9.31 6.48 -2.32
CA THR A 51 9.79 6.20 -0.97
C THR A 51 8.72 5.43 -0.21
N VAL A 52 9.12 4.34 0.42
CA VAL A 52 8.27 3.56 1.31
C VAL A 52 7.99 4.34 2.59
N VAL A 53 6.71 4.43 2.95
CA VAL A 53 6.21 5.10 4.16
C VAL A 53 5.70 4.08 5.18
N GLY A 54 5.53 4.52 6.43
CA GLY A 54 4.96 3.71 7.51
C GLY A 54 3.42 3.69 7.48
N MET A 55 2.82 2.79 8.28
CA MET A 55 1.37 2.58 8.30
C MET A 55 0.60 3.82 8.72
N GLN A 56 1.01 4.48 9.80
CA GLN A 56 0.32 5.67 10.31
C GLN A 56 0.34 6.81 9.29
N GLN A 57 1.51 7.09 8.70
CA GLN A 57 1.63 8.11 7.66
C GLN A 57 0.71 7.80 6.47
N ALA A 58 0.59 6.53 6.08
CA ALA A 58 -0.30 6.14 4.99
C ALA A 58 -1.78 6.36 5.35
N VAL A 59 -2.19 6.14 6.60
CA VAL A 59 -3.54 6.48 7.10
C VAL A 59 -3.77 8.00 7.02
N ASP A 60 -2.81 8.79 7.49
CA ASP A 60 -2.88 10.27 7.49
C ASP A 60 -2.90 10.88 6.07
N MET A 61 -2.51 10.11 5.06
CA MET A 61 -2.56 10.52 3.65
C MET A 61 -3.92 10.28 2.99
N HIS A 62 -4.86 9.61 3.69
CA HIS A 62 -6.23 9.32 3.24
C HIS A 62 -6.29 8.74 1.81
N PRO A 63 -5.73 7.54 1.56
CA PRO A 63 -5.85 6.89 0.26
C PRO A 63 -7.31 6.57 -0.07
N ASP A 64 -7.64 6.52 -1.36
CA ASP A 64 -8.97 6.09 -1.81
C ASP A 64 -9.12 4.57 -1.60
N ILE A 65 -8.06 3.83 -1.93
CA ILE A 65 -7.98 2.37 -1.77
C ILE A 65 -6.65 1.98 -1.12
N ALA A 66 -6.70 1.05 -0.18
CA ALA A 66 -5.53 0.37 0.35
C ALA A 66 -5.61 -1.14 0.07
N ILE A 67 -4.61 -1.66 -0.66
CA ILE A 67 -4.48 -3.08 -0.99
C ILE A 67 -3.49 -3.70 -0.01
N PHE A 68 -3.97 -4.63 0.80
CA PHE A 68 -3.20 -5.24 1.89
C PHE A 68 -2.59 -6.57 1.51
N SER A 69 -1.29 -6.71 1.77
CA SER A 69 -0.55 -7.97 1.74
C SER A 69 0.58 -7.97 2.78
N ALA A 70 0.21 -7.77 4.05
CA ALA A 70 1.14 -7.65 5.18
C ALA A 70 0.90 -8.64 6.34
N GLY A 71 0.07 -9.67 6.11
CA GLY A 71 -0.27 -10.70 7.09
C GLY A 71 -1.47 -10.36 7.98
N GLY A 72 -2.16 -11.40 8.49
CA GLY A 72 -3.44 -11.27 9.20
C GLY A 72 -3.38 -10.39 10.45
N GLY A 73 -2.34 -10.51 11.27
CA GLY A 73 -2.17 -9.65 12.45
C GLY A 73 -2.05 -8.16 12.09
N THR A 74 -1.28 -7.84 11.06
CA THR A 74 -1.16 -6.46 10.55
C THR A 74 -2.50 -5.96 10.02
N SER A 75 -3.23 -6.81 9.29
CA SER A 75 -4.54 -6.45 8.73
C SER A 75 -5.56 -6.16 9.84
N LEU A 76 -5.69 -7.05 10.82
CA LEU A 76 -6.59 -6.88 11.97
C LEU A 76 -6.36 -5.57 12.71
N GLU A 77 -5.10 -5.13 12.82
CA GLU A 77 -4.77 -3.87 13.48
C GLU A 77 -5.01 -2.65 12.59
N TRP A 78 -4.59 -2.69 11.32
CA TRP A 78 -4.48 -1.51 10.49
C TRP A 78 -5.64 -1.32 9.51
N ALA A 79 -6.24 -2.38 8.98
CA ALA A 79 -7.37 -2.26 8.07
C ALA A 79 -8.53 -1.43 8.65
N PRO A 80 -8.93 -1.57 9.93
CA PRO A 80 -9.95 -0.71 10.53
C PRO A 80 -9.57 0.77 10.53
N LYS A 81 -8.31 1.11 10.86
CA LYS A 81 -7.82 2.49 10.89
C LYS A 81 -7.85 3.16 9.52
N PHE A 82 -7.51 2.42 8.46
CA PHE A 82 -7.67 2.89 7.08
C PHE A 82 -9.16 3.11 6.72
N ALA A 83 -10.03 2.18 7.10
CA ALA A 83 -11.46 2.29 6.84
C ALA A 83 -12.10 3.48 7.57
N GLU A 84 -11.72 3.74 8.82
CA GLU A 84 -12.18 4.88 9.64
C GLU A 84 -11.92 6.23 8.98
N VAL A 85 -10.84 6.35 8.21
CA VAL A 85 -10.48 7.57 7.48
C VAL A 85 -11.06 7.63 6.05
N GLY A 86 -11.97 6.72 5.71
CA GLY A 86 -12.69 6.68 4.44
C GLY A 86 -12.00 5.86 3.34
N THR A 87 -10.92 5.14 3.65
CA THR A 87 -10.23 4.29 2.66
C THR A 87 -11.02 3.01 2.42
N THR A 88 -11.20 2.61 1.16
CA THR A 88 -11.66 1.25 0.85
C THR A 88 -10.51 0.25 1.00
N VAL A 89 -10.64 -0.71 1.92
CA VAL A 89 -9.60 -1.73 2.15
C VAL A 89 -9.90 -3.00 1.34
N VAL A 90 -8.90 -3.49 0.61
CA VAL A 90 -8.92 -4.79 -0.07
C VAL A 90 -7.80 -5.65 0.51
N ASP A 91 -8.15 -6.67 1.28
CA ASP A 91 -7.19 -7.47 2.04
C ASP A 91 -6.99 -8.88 1.48
N ASN A 92 -5.72 -9.24 1.24
CA ASN A 92 -5.26 -10.56 0.78
C ASN A 92 -4.74 -11.43 1.94
N SER A 93 -5.17 -11.14 3.17
CA SER A 93 -4.85 -11.94 4.35
C SER A 93 -6.03 -12.80 4.83
N SER A 94 -5.73 -13.82 5.62
CA SER A 94 -6.69 -14.80 6.16
C SER A 94 -7.20 -14.42 7.54
#